data_AF-A0A9N9WVX8-F1
#
_entry.id   AF-A0A9N9WVX8-F1
#
_cell.length_a   1.000
_cell.length_b   1.000
_cell.length_c   1.000
_cell.angle_alpha   90.00
_cell.angle_beta   90.00
_cell.angle_gamma   90.00
#
_symmetry.space_group_name_H-M   'P 1'
#
loop_
_entity.id
_entity.type
_entity.pdbx_description
1 polymer ?
#
loop_
_entity_poly.entity_id
_entity_poly.type
_entity_poly.pdbx_seq_one_letter_code
_entity_poly.pdbx_strand_id
1 'polypeptide(L)'
;MNIQDQKHLNLQSDKSTGSLSNQDDDVTFIKESSVKNLLNWTDCVDAMESALVAISNTSQNSETEPFSSQTPRTFTFAGNKGVLLTMPGYASNYTLNSVTGSDKKHSTLSCKLVTSFSGNSQLNPAIPGILGTILLFNSDTGKLKAIVDGTEITAWRTAAVSVVATKYLYCDLSLKNLDGNMTGKELAIVGCGTQGRIHALAMLNYFPNVFIKVKLWNRSLNRAEKLKKELNALFPEIIIVIADSSILCVAGAD
;
A
#
# COMPACT_ATOMS: atom_id res chain seq x y z
N MET A 1 32.86 -15.61 18.86
CA MET A 1 32.95 -14.13 18.96
C MET A 1 31.99 -13.58 17.92
N ASN A 2 30.81 -13.15 18.36
CA ASN A 2 29.59 -13.07 17.56
C ASN A 2 29.22 -11.61 17.23
N ILE A 3 28.61 -11.39 16.07
CA ILE A 3 28.48 -10.12 15.33
C ILE A 3 27.38 -9.19 15.91
N GLN A 4 27.09 -9.29 17.22
CA GLN A 4 26.01 -8.50 17.86
C GLN A 4 26.51 -7.37 18.78
N ASP A 5 27.80 -7.33 19.13
CA ASP A 5 28.30 -6.33 20.10
C ASP A 5 28.89 -5.04 19.48
N GLN A 6 28.85 -4.87 18.15
CA GLN A 6 29.36 -3.66 17.49
C GLN A 6 28.31 -2.56 17.25
N LYS A 7 27.03 -2.76 17.61
CA LYS A 7 25.97 -1.75 17.36
C LYS A 7 25.74 -0.74 18.49
N HIS A 8 26.42 -0.85 19.63
CA HIS A 8 26.13 -0.03 20.82
C HIS A 8 27.18 1.02 21.21
N LEU A 9 28.19 1.29 20.36
CA LEU A 9 29.32 2.15 20.74
C LEU A 9 29.50 3.48 19.97
N ASN A 10 28.54 3.90 19.12
CA ASN A 10 28.69 5.12 18.30
C ASN A 10 27.65 6.23 18.55
N LEU A 11 27.04 6.32 19.73
CA LEU A 11 26.03 7.36 20.04
C LEU A 11 26.42 8.33 21.19
N GLN A 12 27.68 8.35 21.63
CA GLN A 12 28.14 9.34 22.61
C GLN A 12 29.51 9.92 22.28
N SER A 13 29.56 10.90 21.38
CA SER A 13 30.49 12.04 21.44
C SER A 13 30.30 12.92 20.19
N ASP A 14 29.55 14.02 20.29
CA ASP A 14 30.09 15.32 19.87
C ASP A 14 29.19 16.47 20.32
N LYS A 15 29.66 17.20 21.32
CA LYS A 15 29.28 18.59 21.57
C LYS A 15 30.53 19.41 21.31
N SER A 16 30.75 19.88 20.08
CA SER A 16 31.51 21.10 19.83
C SER A 16 31.26 21.67 18.42
N THR A 17 30.85 22.94 18.43
CA THR A 17 31.00 23.99 17.42
C THR A 17 31.50 23.63 16.00
N GLY A 18 30.65 23.92 15.00
CA GLY A 18 31.08 24.51 13.74
C GLY A 18 31.39 23.57 12.56
N SER A 19 30.35 23.07 11.88
CA SER A 19 30.20 23.23 10.42
C SER A 19 28.79 22.81 10.02
N LEU A 20 28.04 23.69 9.34
CA LEU A 20 26.83 23.30 8.62
C LEU A 20 27.31 22.46 7.43
N SER A 21 27.30 21.14 7.58
CA SER A 21 27.58 20.23 6.48
C SER A 21 26.40 20.28 5.50
N ASN A 22 26.67 20.71 4.27
CA ASN A 22 25.74 20.77 3.12
C ASN A 22 25.34 19.37 2.60
N GLN A 23 25.01 18.40 3.48
CA GLN A 23 24.64 17.04 3.07
C GLN A 23 23.12 16.80 2.97
N ASP A 24 22.28 17.79 3.29
CA ASP A 24 20.82 17.60 3.46
C ASP A 24 19.94 18.36 2.44
N ASP A 25 20.53 18.88 1.34
CA ASP A 25 19.81 19.66 0.32
C ASP A 25 19.50 18.89 -0.99
N ASP A 26 20.00 17.66 -1.17
CA ASP A 26 19.76 16.89 -2.39
C ASP A 26 18.44 16.09 -2.34
N VAL A 27 17.60 16.28 -3.37
CA VAL A 27 16.35 15.54 -3.54
C VAL A 27 16.66 14.07 -3.85
N THR A 28 16.19 13.16 -2.99
CA THR A 28 16.42 11.72 -3.17
C THR A 28 15.46 11.11 -4.18
N PHE A 29 15.95 10.38 -5.19
CA PHE A 29 15.12 9.60 -6.10
C PHE A 29 15.07 8.12 -5.70
N ILE A 30 13.88 7.62 -5.36
CA ILE A 30 13.64 6.23 -4.97
C ILE A 30 12.97 5.49 -6.14
N LYS A 31 13.74 4.62 -6.79
CA LYS A 31 13.32 3.83 -7.95
C LYS A 31 12.34 2.71 -7.55
N GLU A 32 11.56 2.24 -8.52
CA GLU A 32 10.59 1.14 -8.35
C GLU A 32 11.21 -0.10 -7.69
N SER A 33 12.42 -0.50 -8.09
CA SER A 33 13.12 -1.66 -7.50
C SER A 33 13.41 -1.49 -6.01
N SER A 34 13.76 -0.28 -5.59
CA SER A 34 13.99 0.04 -4.17
C SER A 34 12.68 0.02 -3.41
N VAL A 35 11.61 0.60 -3.98
CA VAL A 35 10.26 0.54 -3.42
C VAL A 35 9.82 -0.91 -3.20
N LYS A 36 9.95 -1.77 -4.22
CA LYS A 36 9.59 -3.21 -4.13
C LYS A 36 10.25 -3.93 -2.97
N ASN A 37 11.52 -3.63 -2.72
CA ASN A 37 12.30 -4.29 -1.67
C ASN A 37 12.00 -3.77 -0.27
N LEU A 38 11.41 -2.58 -0.15
CA LEU A 38 11.08 -1.94 1.13
C LEU A 38 9.64 -2.22 1.56
N LEU A 39 8.74 -2.54 0.62
CA LEU A 39 7.33 -2.79 0.92
C LEU A 39 7.14 -4.13 1.65
N ASN A 40 6.40 -4.10 2.74
CA ASN A 40 5.87 -5.28 3.42
C ASN A 40 4.43 -5.02 3.87
N TRP A 41 3.66 -6.11 4.05
CA TRP A 41 2.22 -6.01 4.28
C TRP A 41 1.87 -5.38 5.62
N THR A 42 2.59 -5.73 6.68
CA THR A 42 2.37 -5.20 8.02
C THR A 42 2.48 -3.68 8.05
N ASP A 43 3.57 -3.13 7.50
CA ASP A 43 3.80 -1.69 7.49
C ASP A 43 2.83 -0.95 6.57
N CYS A 44 2.50 -1.53 5.41
CA CYS A 44 1.51 -0.91 4.51
C CYS A 44 0.12 -0.85 5.14
N VAL A 45 -0.29 -1.92 5.84
CA VAL A 45 -1.59 -1.98 6.51
C VAL A 45 -1.63 -1.01 7.69
N ASP A 46 -0.60 -0.99 8.54
CA ASP A 46 -0.49 -0.05 9.65
C ASP A 46 -0.51 1.42 9.19
N ALA A 47 0.21 1.74 8.10
CA ALA A 47 0.19 3.07 7.51
C ALA A 47 -1.18 3.46 6.96
N MET A 48 -1.89 2.53 6.30
CA MET A 48 -3.24 2.78 5.78
C MET A 48 -4.28 2.92 6.89
N GLU A 49 -4.17 2.10 7.94
CA GLU A 49 -5.03 2.17 9.13
C GLU A 49 -4.85 3.53 9.84
N SER A 50 -3.60 3.94 10.04
CA SER A 50 -3.27 5.25 10.65
C SER A 50 -3.77 6.43 9.81
N ALA A 51 -3.66 6.33 8.49
CA ALA A 51 -4.22 7.34 7.58
C ALA A 51 -5.75 7.40 7.65
N LEU A 52 -6.44 6.26 7.75
CA LEU A 52 -7.90 6.21 7.90
C LEU A 52 -8.36 6.85 9.22
N VAL A 53 -7.63 6.62 10.32
CA VAL A 53 -7.88 7.33 11.59
C VAL A 53 -7.74 8.84 11.41
N ALA A 54 -6.64 9.30 10.81
CA ALA A 54 -6.42 10.72 10.54
C ALA A 54 -7.47 11.36 9.62
N ILE A 55 -8.11 10.59 8.72
CA ILE A 55 -9.22 11.05 7.88
C ILE A 55 -10.53 11.14 8.64
N SER A 56 -10.76 10.22 9.59
CA SER A 56 -11.99 10.20 10.40
C SER A 56 -12.10 11.39 11.36
N ASN A 57 -10.95 11.98 11.73
CA ASN A 57 -10.88 13.15 12.60
C ASN A 57 -11.11 14.45 11.80
N THR A 58 -12.15 15.19 12.17
CA THR A 58 -12.58 16.42 11.47
C THR A 58 -11.80 17.67 11.90
N SER A 59 -11.06 17.62 13.00
CA SER A 59 -10.26 18.73 13.53
C SER A 59 -8.95 18.89 12.74
N GLN A 60 -8.96 19.76 11.73
CA GLN A 60 -7.86 19.95 10.78
C GLN A 60 -6.57 20.57 11.35
N ASN A 61 -6.48 20.84 12.65
CA ASN A 61 -5.31 21.43 13.31
C ASN A 61 -5.15 20.92 14.76
N SER A 62 -5.48 19.64 15.01
CA SER A 62 -5.32 19.08 16.36
C SER A 62 -3.85 18.93 16.71
N GLU A 63 -3.44 19.36 17.91
CA GLU A 63 -2.07 19.16 18.41
C GLU A 63 -1.83 17.73 18.92
N THR A 64 -2.89 17.02 19.28
CA THR A 64 -2.80 15.70 19.94
C THR A 64 -3.33 14.57 19.08
N GLU A 65 -4.42 14.83 18.35
CA GLU A 65 -5.11 13.81 17.56
C GLU A 65 -4.56 13.73 16.13
N PRO A 66 -4.48 12.52 15.53
CA PRO A 66 -4.19 12.38 14.12
C PRO A 66 -5.19 13.17 13.27
N PHE A 67 -4.75 13.90 12.27
CA PHE A 67 -5.66 14.60 11.35
C PHE A 67 -5.08 14.62 9.94
N SER A 68 -5.94 14.94 8.97
CA SER A 68 -5.52 15.05 7.58
C SER A 68 -6.13 16.26 6.88
N SER A 69 -5.44 16.73 5.85
CA SER A 69 -5.95 17.69 4.88
C SER A 69 -5.75 17.11 3.49
N GLN A 70 -6.87 16.81 2.83
CA GLN A 70 -6.88 16.21 1.50
C GLN A 70 -7.91 16.91 0.64
N THR A 71 -7.43 17.62 -0.38
CA THR A 71 -8.32 18.23 -1.38
C THR A 71 -8.79 17.18 -2.39
N PRO A 72 -9.88 17.44 -3.12
CA PRO A 72 -10.22 16.64 -4.28
C PRO A 72 -9.04 16.54 -5.25
N ARG A 73 -8.89 15.38 -5.89
CA ARG A 73 -7.90 15.21 -6.96
C ARG A 73 -8.23 16.15 -8.11
N THR A 74 -7.20 16.71 -8.75
CA THR A 74 -7.37 17.53 -9.95
C THR A 74 -6.96 16.76 -11.20
N PHE A 75 -7.49 17.16 -12.35
CA PHE A 75 -7.25 16.53 -13.64
C PHE A 75 -6.73 17.57 -14.63
N THR A 76 -5.61 17.24 -15.28
CA THR A 76 -5.04 18.02 -16.37
C THR A 76 -5.04 17.16 -17.62
N PHE A 77 -5.90 17.48 -18.59
CA PHE A 77 -6.02 16.73 -19.83
C PHE A 77 -4.90 17.12 -20.81
N ALA A 78 -4.15 16.13 -21.29
CA ALA A 78 -3.14 16.29 -22.32
C ALA A 78 -3.76 16.09 -23.72
N GLY A 79 -4.74 16.93 -24.05
CA GLY A 79 -5.57 16.77 -25.25
C GLY A 79 -6.30 15.42 -25.25
N ASN A 80 -6.26 14.71 -26.38
CA ASN A 80 -6.84 13.36 -26.53
C ASN A 80 -5.85 12.23 -26.18
N LYS A 81 -4.63 12.54 -25.74
CA LYS A 81 -3.57 11.54 -25.53
C LYS A 81 -3.65 10.87 -24.16
N GLY A 82 -4.09 11.62 -23.15
CA GLY A 82 -4.09 11.15 -21.79
C GLY A 82 -4.44 12.24 -20.78
N VAL A 83 -4.28 11.91 -19.51
CA VAL A 83 -4.61 12.78 -18.38
C VAL A 83 -3.57 12.65 -17.28
N LEU A 84 -3.23 13.77 -16.64
CA LEU A 84 -2.50 13.82 -15.37
C LEU A 84 -3.50 14.01 -14.23
N LEU A 85 -3.40 13.17 -13.21
CA LEU A 85 -4.11 13.28 -11.95
C LEU A 85 -3.12 13.78 -10.90
N THR A 86 -3.51 14.82 -10.17
CA THR A 86 -2.73 15.35 -9.04
C THR A 86 -3.50 15.12 -7.75
N MET A 87 -2.85 14.48 -6.79
CA MET A 87 -3.45 14.01 -5.55
C MET A 87 -2.60 14.45 -4.34
N PRO A 88 -2.70 15.73 -3.91
CA PRO A 88 -2.02 16.20 -2.72
C PRO A 88 -2.69 15.63 -1.45
N GLY A 89 -1.90 15.46 -0.40
CA GLY A 89 -2.38 15.03 0.90
C GLY A 89 -1.40 15.36 2.01
N TYR A 90 -1.94 15.82 3.12
CA TYR A 90 -1.23 16.01 4.38
C TYR A 90 -1.89 15.13 5.44
N ALA A 91 -1.07 14.41 6.21
CA ALA A 91 -1.50 13.71 7.42
C ALA A 91 -0.53 14.07 8.54
N SER A 92 -1.04 14.33 9.73
CA SER A 92 -0.26 14.74 10.89
C SER A 92 -0.68 13.98 12.14
N ASN A 93 0.19 13.96 13.15
CA ASN A 93 -0.01 13.36 14.46
C ASN A 93 -0.43 11.88 14.43
N TYR A 94 -0.16 11.19 13.32
CA TYR A 94 -0.39 9.77 13.20
C TYR A 94 0.82 8.99 13.75
N THR A 95 0.58 7.75 14.16
CA THR A 95 1.60 6.81 14.61
C THR A 95 1.87 5.77 13.54
N LEU A 96 3.03 5.14 13.57
CA LEU A 96 3.33 3.94 12.78
C LEU A 96 3.80 2.88 13.77
N ASN A 97 2.87 2.08 14.26
CA ASN A 97 3.11 1.10 15.31
C ASN A 97 4.13 0.05 14.86
N SER A 98 4.05 -0.42 13.61
CA SER A 98 4.93 -1.48 13.11
C SER A 98 6.36 -1.00 12.83
N VAL A 99 6.53 0.30 12.52
CA VAL A 99 7.82 0.87 12.08
C VAL A 99 8.53 1.61 13.22
N THR A 100 7.79 2.39 14.01
CA THR A 100 8.37 3.31 15.01
C THR A 100 7.73 3.21 16.39
N GLY A 101 6.80 2.28 16.59
CA GLY A 101 6.01 2.17 17.82
C GLY A 101 4.95 3.26 17.96
N SER A 102 4.20 3.20 19.07
CA SER A 102 3.07 4.09 19.38
C SER A 102 3.48 5.48 19.87
N ASP A 103 4.72 5.63 20.34
CA ASP A 103 5.14 6.83 21.07
C ASP A 103 5.57 7.95 20.10
N LYS A 104 6.00 7.58 18.90
CA LYS A 104 6.47 8.54 17.90
C LYS A 104 5.33 8.99 16.99
N LYS A 105 5.09 10.30 16.97
CA LYS A 105 4.17 10.97 16.04
C LYS A 105 4.90 11.37 14.77
N HIS A 106 4.17 11.34 13.65
CA HIS A 106 4.66 11.69 12.34
C HIS A 106 3.72 12.66 11.62
N SER A 107 4.31 13.45 10.73
CA SER A 107 3.58 14.30 9.81
C SER A 107 4.17 14.16 8.41
N THR A 108 3.32 13.91 7.42
CA THR A 108 3.70 13.69 6.03
C THR A 108 2.90 14.60 5.12
N LEU A 109 3.61 15.46 4.38
CA LEU A 109 3.10 16.19 3.23
C LEU A 109 3.58 15.52 1.95
N SER A 110 2.64 15.11 1.09
CA SER A 110 2.97 14.46 -0.17
C SER A 110 2.02 14.83 -1.29
N CYS A 111 2.46 14.61 -2.53
CA CYS A 111 1.59 14.71 -3.70
C CYS A 111 1.87 13.56 -4.65
N LYS A 112 0.83 12.76 -4.92
CA LYS A 112 0.92 11.73 -5.95
C LYS A 112 0.47 12.29 -7.30
N LEU A 113 1.32 12.11 -8.29
CA LEU A 113 1.07 12.38 -9.69
C LEU A 113 0.84 11.05 -10.39
N VAL A 114 -0.27 10.92 -11.11
CA VAL A 114 -0.56 9.73 -11.92
C VAL A 114 -0.87 10.16 -13.34
N THR A 115 -0.17 9.61 -14.31
CA THR A 115 -0.51 9.80 -15.73
C THR A 115 -1.23 8.57 -16.25
N SER A 116 -2.26 8.79 -17.07
CA SER A 116 -2.95 7.72 -17.80
C SER A 116 -2.96 8.02 -19.29
N PHE A 117 -2.24 7.21 -20.05
CA PHE A 117 -2.02 7.34 -21.50
C PHE A 117 -2.24 5.96 -22.15
N SER A 118 -3.42 5.72 -22.71
CA SER A 118 -3.79 4.41 -23.29
C SER A 118 -2.90 4.00 -24.47
N GLY A 119 -2.39 4.98 -25.22
CA GLY A 119 -1.48 4.79 -26.35
C GLY A 119 -0.11 4.21 -25.98
N ASN A 120 0.30 4.23 -24.70
CA ASN A 120 1.60 3.71 -24.26
C ASN A 120 1.79 2.22 -24.58
N SER A 121 0.69 1.46 -24.63
CA SER A 121 0.69 0.04 -24.99
C SER A 121 1.06 -0.23 -26.46
N GLN A 122 0.97 0.79 -27.32
CA GLN A 122 1.26 0.70 -28.76
C GLN A 122 2.67 1.21 -29.11
N LEU A 123 3.41 1.73 -28.13
CA LEU A 123 4.80 2.17 -28.33
C LEU A 123 5.73 0.97 -28.54
N ASN A 124 6.93 1.23 -29.09
CA ASN A 124 7.97 0.24 -29.23
C ASN A 124 9.31 0.77 -28.67
N PRO A 125 9.76 0.32 -27.49
CA PRO A 125 9.11 -0.68 -26.63
C PRO A 125 7.82 -0.15 -25.97
N ALA A 126 6.87 -1.05 -25.72
CA ALA A 126 5.63 -0.71 -25.01
C ALA A 126 5.93 -0.37 -23.55
N ILE A 127 5.25 0.64 -23.00
CA ILE A 127 5.36 1.04 -21.59
C ILE A 127 3.98 0.99 -20.90
N PRO A 128 3.91 0.98 -19.56
CA PRO A 128 2.63 0.99 -18.86
C PRO A 128 1.77 2.21 -19.21
N GLY A 129 0.47 1.98 -19.42
CA GLY A 129 -0.50 3.05 -19.69
C GLY A 129 -0.91 3.85 -18.47
N ILE A 130 -0.48 3.44 -17.27
CA ILE A 130 -0.63 4.19 -16.03
C ILE A 130 0.74 4.25 -15.37
N LEU A 131 1.23 5.45 -15.07
CA LEU A 131 2.51 5.67 -14.39
C LEU A 131 2.27 6.55 -13.17
N GLY A 132 2.90 6.20 -12.04
CA GLY A 132 2.78 6.92 -10.79
C GLY A 132 4.10 7.50 -10.32
N THR A 133 4.07 8.71 -9.77
CA THR A 133 5.20 9.34 -9.07
C THR A 133 4.68 10.01 -7.82
N ILE A 134 5.39 9.86 -6.70
CA ILE A 134 5.04 10.48 -5.43
C ILE A 134 6.13 11.48 -5.07
N LEU A 135 5.72 12.73 -4.85
CA LEU A 135 6.58 13.78 -4.30
C LEU A 135 6.39 13.80 -2.79
N LEU A 136 7.48 13.71 -2.04
CA LEU A 136 7.50 13.79 -0.59
C LEU A 136 8.17 15.08 -0.15
N PHE A 137 7.50 15.85 0.69
CA PHE A 137 7.97 17.15 1.17
C PHE A 137 8.33 17.07 2.65
N ASN A 138 9.23 17.96 3.08
CA ASN A 138 9.44 18.24 4.48
C ASN A 138 8.18 18.96 4.99
N SER A 139 7.52 18.38 5.99
CA SER A 139 6.24 18.89 6.51
C SER A 139 6.37 20.25 7.22
N ASP A 140 7.56 20.62 7.68
CA ASP A 140 7.81 21.87 8.40
C ASP A 140 8.25 23.00 7.46
N THR A 141 9.04 22.69 6.44
CA THR A 141 9.67 23.69 5.55
C THR A 141 9.10 23.72 4.15
N GLY A 142 8.33 22.70 3.75
CA GLY A 142 7.84 22.54 2.39
C GLY A 142 8.90 22.16 1.35
N LYS A 143 10.18 22.02 1.73
CA LYS A 143 11.25 21.58 0.82
C LYS A 143 10.96 20.18 0.28
N LEU A 144 11.17 19.96 -1.02
CA LEU A 144 11.07 18.63 -1.62
C LEU A 144 12.19 17.74 -1.06
N LYS A 145 11.84 16.61 -0.45
CA LYS A 145 12.81 15.65 0.12
C LYS A 145 13.06 14.47 -0.81
N ALA A 146 12.01 13.95 -1.43
CA ALA A 146 12.14 12.77 -2.28
C ALA A 146 11.13 12.73 -3.43
N ILE A 147 11.54 12.06 -4.50
CA ILE A 147 10.71 11.64 -5.62
C ILE A 147 10.72 10.10 -5.61
N VAL A 148 9.55 9.50 -5.47
CA VAL A 148 9.39 8.05 -5.30
C VAL A 148 8.58 7.49 -6.46
N ASP A 149 8.99 6.36 -7.03
CA ASP A 149 8.14 5.64 -7.97
C ASP A 149 6.83 5.21 -7.29
N GLY A 150 5.71 5.61 -7.87
CA GLY A 150 4.38 5.44 -7.27
C GLY A 150 3.63 4.20 -7.74
N THR A 151 4.19 3.41 -8.67
CA THR A 151 3.48 2.32 -9.33
C THR A 151 3.15 1.20 -8.34
N GLU A 152 4.17 0.70 -7.65
CA GLU A 152 4.01 -0.35 -6.66
C GLU A 152 3.28 0.14 -5.41
N ILE A 153 3.61 1.33 -4.91
CA ILE A 153 2.90 1.94 -3.78
C ILE A 153 1.40 2.05 -4.09
N THR A 154 1.03 2.42 -5.31
CA THR A 154 -0.38 2.52 -5.71
C THR A 154 -1.07 1.15 -5.68
N ALA A 155 -0.40 0.08 -6.08
CA ALA A 155 -0.94 -1.27 -5.99
C ALA A 155 -1.11 -1.73 -4.54
N TRP A 156 -0.04 -1.64 -3.75
CA TRP A 156 0.01 -2.11 -2.37
C TRP A 156 -0.93 -1.36 -1.45
N ARG A 157 -0.92 -0.02 -1.48
CA ARG A 157 -1.80 0.79 -0.62
C ARG A 157 -3.29 0.53 -0.90
N THR A 158 -3.64 0.19 -2.14
CA THR A 158 -5.04 -0.09 -2.49
C THR A 158 -5.48 -1.42 -1.87
N ALA A 159 -4.66 -2.47 -1.98
CA ALA A 159 -4.94 -3.75 -1.33
C ALA A 159 -4.87 -3.65 0.21
N ALA A 160 -3.92 -2.88 0.76
CA ALA A 160 -3.77 -2.69 2.20
C ALA A 160 -5.00 -2.01 2.81
N VAL A 161 -5.62 -1.02 2.16
CA VAL A 161 -6.89 -0.43 2.62
C VAL A 161 -8.00 -1.49 2.65
N SER A 162 -8.08 -2.38 1.65
CA SER A 162 -9.05 -3.48 1.68
C SER A 162 -8.77 -4.45 2.82
N VAL A 163 -7.50 -4.74 3.13
CA VAL A 163 -7.12 -5.55 4.30
C VAL A 163 -7.59 -4.89 5.60
N VAL A 164 -7.38 -3.58 5.78
CA VAL A 164 -7.90 -2.84 6.95
C VAL A 164 -9.42 -2.97 7.03
N ALA A 165 -10.12 -2.77 5.91
CA ALA A 165 -11.58 -2.93 5.87
C ALA A 165 -12.01 -4.34 6.28
N THR A 166 -11.35 -5.39 5.76
CA THR A 166 -11.64 -6.79 6.12
C THR A 166 -11.36 -7.06 7.60
N LYS A 167 -10.26 -6.52 8.17
CA LYS A 167 -9.91 -6.66 9.59
C LYS A 167 -11.06 -6.20 10.48
N TYR A 168 -11.65 -5.03 10.20
CA TYR A 168 -12.67 -4.42 11.05
C TYR A 168 -14.10 -4.82 10.69
N LEU A 169 -14.42 -4.96 9.41
CA LEU A 169 -15.80 -5.23 8.98
C LEU A 169 -16.12 -6.71 8.89
N TYR A 170 -15.12 -7.57 8.65
CA TYR A 170 -15.34 -9.01 8.51
C TYR A 170 -14.77 -9.77 9.69
N CYS A 171 -13.46 -9.65 9.96
CA CYS A 171 -12.80 -10.46 10.97
C CYS A 171 -13.25 -10.10 12.39
N ASP A 172 -13.30 -8.81 12.76
CA ASP A 172 -13.78 -8.43 14.09
C ASP A 172 -15.23 -8.90 14.33
N LEU A 173 -16.11 -8.79 13.32
CA LEU A 173 -17.49 -9.28 13.41
C LEU A 173 -17.58 -10.82 13.41
N SER A 174 -16.82 -11.51 12.58
CA SER A 174 -16.86 -12.98 12.48
C SER A 174 -16.18 -13.66 13.67
N LEU A 175 -15.09 -13.10 14.20
CA LEU A 175 -14.32 -13.65 15.33
C LEU A 175 -15.04 -13.44 16.67
N LYS A 176 -15.82 -12.35 16.82
CA LYS A 176 -16.67 -12.13 18.00
C LYS A 176 -17.86 -13.09 18.09
N ASN A 177 -18.24 -13.72 16.98
CA ASN A 177 -19.44 -14.56 16.87
C ASN A 177 -19.14 -16.07 16.81
N LEU A 178 -17.91 -16.50 17.13
CA LEU A 178 -17.51 -17.91 17.03
C LEU A 178 -17.07 -18.47 18.38
N ASP A 179 -17.82 -19.46 18.90
CA ASP A 179 -17.50 -20.30 20.06
C ASP A 179 -16.35 -21.30 19.76
N GLY A 180 -15.22 -20.81 19.26
CA GLY A 180 -13.98 -21.60 19.12
C GLY A 180 -13.86 -22.50 17.88
N ASN A 181 -14.87 -22.57 17.00
CA ASN A 181 -14.79 -23.30 15.73
C ASN A 181 -14.69 -22.34 14.55
N MET A 182 -13.48 -21.90 14.21
CA MET A 182 -13.21 -21.20 12.95
C MET A 182 -13.27 -22.19 11.79
N THR A 183 -14.41 -22.30 11.10
CA THR A 183 -14.45 -22.92 9.77
C THR A 183 -13.73 -22.00 8.78
N GLY A 184 -12.76 -22.51 8.05
CA GLY A 184 -11.98 -21.73 7.07
C GLY A 184 -12.86 -21.03 6.03
N LYS A 185 -12.44 -19.85 5.57
CA LYS A 185 -13.20 -18.92 4.75
C LYS A 185 -12.87 -19.01 3.26
N GLU A 186 -13.81 -18.62 2.40
CA GLU A 186 -13.63 -18.60 0.95
C GLU A 186 -13.50 -17.17 0.37
N LEU A 187 -12.32 -16.82 -0.16
CA LEU A 187 -12.08 -15.52 -0.79
C LEU A 187 -12.48 -15.53 -2.27
N ALA A 188 -13.24 -14.53 -2.74
CA ALA A 188 -13.51 -14.30 -4.16
C ALA A 188 -12.68 -13.16 -4.75
N ILE A 189 -12.04 -13.40 -5.89
CA ILE A 189 -11.31 -12.39 -6.67
C ILE A 189 -11.91 -12.29 -8.06
N VAL A 190 -12.70 -11.24 -8.27
CA VAL A 190 -13.32 -10.90 -9.56
C VAL A 190 -12.43 -9.87 -10.28
N GLY A 191 -11.71 -10.33 -11.31
CA GLY A 191 -10.79 -9.54 -12.11
C GLY A 191 -9.32 -9.79 -11.78
N CYS A 192 -8.69 -10.73 -12.49
CA CYS A 192 -7.30 -11.16 -12.25
C CYS A 192 -6.24 -10.26 -12.92
N GLY A 193 -6.42 -8.93 -12.88
CA GLY A 193 -5.40 -7.96 -13.28
C GLY A 193 -4.44 -7.63 -12.14
N THR A 194 -3.66 -6.54 -12.27
CA THR A 194 -2.71 -6.09 -11.23
C THR A 194 -3.37 -5.94 -9.86
N GLN A 195 -4.56 -5.34 -9.80
CA GLN A 195 -5.27 -5.15 -8.53
C GLN A 195 -5.81 -6.46 -7.96
N GLY A 196 -6.47 -7.33 -8.76
CA GLY A 196 -6.95 -8.61 -8.23
C GLY A 196 -5.81 -9.50 -7.72
N ARG A 197 -4.68 -9.53 -8.44
CA ARG A 197 -3.47 -10.22 -7.98
C ARG A 197 -2.99 -9.67 -6.63
N ILE A 198 -2.78 -8.36 -6.53
CA ILE A 198 -2.19 -7.76 -5.32
C ILE A 198 -3.13 -7.85 -4.11
N HIS A 199 -4.45 -7.83 -4.32
CA HIS A 199 -5.44 -8.08 -3.25
C HIS A 199 -5.42 -9.52 -2.76
N ALA A 200 -5.35 -10.50 -3.68
CA ALA A 200 -5.21 -11.91 -3.29
C ALA A 200 -3.95 -12.12 -2.43
N LEU A 201 -2.81 -11.58 -2.87
CA LEU A 201 -1.57 -11.65 -2.11
C LEU A 201 -1.68 -10.97 -0.74
N ALA A 202 -2.27 -9.76 -0.67
CA ALA A 202 -2.42 -9.03 0.58
C ALA A 202 -3.29 -9.79 1.60
N MET A 203 -4.45 -10.30 1.17
CA MET A 203 -5.38 -11.04 2.03
C MET A 203 -4.74 -12.31 2.58
N LEU A 204 -4.09 -13.10 1.72
CA LEU A 204 -3.49 -14.36 2.12
C LEU A 204 -2.26 -14.20 3.01
N ASN A 205 -1.44 -13.15 2.79
CA ASN A 205 -0.28 -12.89 3.65
C ASN A 205 -0.69 -12.29 5.00
N TYR A 206 -1.66 -11.38 5.03
CA TYR A 206 -2.02 -10.66 6.25
C TYR A 206 -2.94 -11.46 7.17
N PHE A 207 -3.79 -12.32 6.62
CA PHE A 207 -4.70 -13.19 7.37
C PHE A 207 -4.32 -14.67 7.22
N PRO A 208 -3.16 -15.09 7.75
CA PRO A 208 -2.75 -16.49 7.65
C PRO A 208 -3.80 -17.39 8.32
N ASN A 209 -4.13 -18.50 7.67
CA ASN A 209 -5.09 -19.51 8.13
C ASN A 209 -6.56 -19.07 8.19
N VAL A 210 -6.91 -17.85 7.74
CA VAL A 210 -8.32 -17.43 7.65
C VAL A 210 -8.95 -18.02 6.38
N PHE A 211 -8.28 -17.91 5.25
CA PHE A 211 -8.80 -18.36 3.96
C PHE A 211 -8.26 -19.75 3.60
N ILE A 212 -9.17 -20.67 3.31
CA ILE A 212 -8.83 -22.05 2.86
C ILE A 212 -9.04 -22.24 1.36
N LYS A 213 -9.79 -21.33 0.72
CA LYS A 213 -10.09 -21.39 -0.71
C LYS A 213 -10.09 -19.99 -1.31
N VAL A 214 -9.57 -19.87 -2.53
CA VAL A 214 -9.69 -18.68 -3.37
C VAL A 214 -10.38 -19.04 -4.68
N LYS A 215 -11.49 -18.35 -4.96
CA LYS A 215 -12.21 -18.40 -6.23
C LYS A 215 -11.75 -17.25 -7.11
N LEU A 216 -11.28 -17.55 -8.31
CA LEU A 216 -10.83 -16.57 -9.29
C LEU A 216 -11.81 -16.50 -10.45
N TRP A 217 -12.11 -15.28 -10.91
CA TRP A 217 -12.77 -15.10 -12.20
C TRP A 217 -12.18 -13.92 -12.95
N ASN A 218 -12.04 -14.06 -14.26
CA ASN A 218 -11.67 -12.96 -15.14
C ASN A 218 -12.26 -13.20 -16.53
N ARG A 219 -12.67 -12.14 -17.24
CA ARG A 219 -13.21 -12.24 -18.61
C ARG A 219 -12.29 -13.01 -19.57
N SER A 220 -10.98 -12.89 -19.40
CA SER A 220 -9.98 -13.68 -20.13
C SER A 220 -9.40 -14.75 -19.20
N LEU A 221 -9.59 -16.01 -19.58
CA LEU A 221 -9.15 -17.18 -18.79
C LEU A 221 -7.64 -17.17 -18.49
N ASN A 222 -6.81 -16.82 -19.47
CA ASN A 222 -5.35 -16.81 -19.35
C ASN A 222 -4.85 -15.98 -18.13
N ARG A 223 -5.50 -14.85 -17.81
CA ARG A 223 -5.11 -14.05 -16.63
C ARG A 223 -5.44 -14.76 -15.32
N ALA A 224 -6.58 -15.46 -15.26
CA ALA A 224 -6.97 -16.23 -14.08
C ALA A 224 -6.06 -17.46 -13.90
N GLU A 225 -5.68 -18.14 -14.98
CA GLU A 225 -4.73 -19.25 -14.95
C GLU A 225 -3.34 -18.81 -14.48
N LYS A 226 -2.85 -17.68 -15.00
CA LYS A 226 -1.56 -17.12 -14.57
C LYS A 226 -1.57 -16.81 -13.07
N LEU A 227 -2.64 -16.16 -12.57
CA LEU A 227 -2.77 -15.87 -11.14
C LEU A 227 -2.93 -17.16 -10.32
N LYS A 228 -3.72 -18.13 -10.77
CA LYS A 228 -3.86 -19.43 -10.10
C LYS A 228 -2.51 -20.12 -9.93
N LYS A 229 -1.71 -20.19 -10.99
CA LYS A 229 -0.37 -20.81 -10.96
C LYS A 229 0.52 -20.14 -9.93
N GLU A 230 0.50 -18.81 -9.88
CA GLU A 230 1.27 -18.03 -8.92
C GLU A 230 0.80 -18.26 -7.48
N LEU A 231 -0.51 -18.19 -7.22
CA LEU A 231 -1.05 -18.41 -5.87
C LEU A 231 -0.79 -19.85 -5.39
N ASN A 232 -0.93 -20.85 -6.25
CA ASN A 232 -0.58 -22.24 -5.91
C ASN A 232 0.90 -22.40 -5.54
N ALA A 233 1.80 -21.65 -6.18
CA ALA A 233 3.23 -21.72 -5.87
C ALA A 233 3.58 -21.04 -4.54
N LEU A 234 2.87 -19.96 -4.19
CA LEU A 234 3.11 -19.19 -2.96
C LEU A 234 2.36 -19.76 -1.75
N PHE A 235 1.20 -20.37 -1.96
CA PHE A 235 0.29 -20.85 -0.91
C PHE A 235 -0.22 -22.27 -1.24
N PRO A 236 0.65 -23.29 -1.16
CA PRO A 236 0.32 -24.66 -1.57
C PRO A 236 -0.83 -25.30 -0.78
N GLU A 237 -1.08 -24.83 0.44
CA GLU A 237 -2.15 -25.34 1.31
C GLU A 237 -3.54 -24.76 1.00
N ILE A 238 -3.62 -23.73 0.14
CA ILE A 238 -4.87 -23.03 -0.17
C ILE A 238 -5.45 -23.56 -1.48
N ILE A 239 -6.74 -23.91 -1.47
CA ILE A 239 -7.42 -24.41 -2.66
C ILE A 239 -7.71 -23.24 -3.61
N ILE A 240 -7.02 -23.17 -4.75
CA ILE A 240 -7.26 -22.13 -5.77
C ILE A 240 -8.05 -22.68 -6.96
N VAL A 241 -9.24 -22.14 -7.19
CA VAL A 241 -10.14 -22.54 -8.29
C VAL A 241 -10.45 -21.36 -9.20
N ILE A 242 -10.75 -21.66 -10.46
CA ILE A 242 -11.25 -20.67 -11.44
C ILE A 242 -12.73 -20.97 -11.62
N ALA A 243 -13.57 -19.96 -11.40
CA ALA A 243 -15.02 -20.06 -11.61
C ALA A 243 -15.37 -19.78 -13.08
N ASP A 244 -16.45 -20.38 -13.58
CA ASP A 244 -16.90 -20.19 -14.98
C ASP A 244 -17.56 -18.82 -15.21
N SER A 245 -18.12 -18.23 -14.15
CA SER A 245 -18.77 -16.91 -14.20
C SER A 245 -18.44 -16.08 -12.96
N SER A 246 -18.60 -14.76 -13.07
CA SER A 246 -18.45 -13.86 -11.92
C SER A 246 -19.47 -14.18 -10.82
N ILE A 247 -20.67 -14.64 -11.20
CA ILE A 247 -21.73 -15.05 -10.27
C ILE A 247 -21.27 -16.25 -9.44
N LEU A 248 -20.74 -17.29 -10.09
CA LEU A 248 -20.22 -18.47 -9.38
C LEU A 248 -18.96 -18.14 -8.56
N CYS A 249 -18.18 -17.15 -8.99
CA CYS A 249 -17.02 -16.71 -8.24
C CYS A 249 -17.39 -16.09 -6.88
N VAL A 250 -18.48 -15.33 -6.82
CA VAL A 250 -18.93 -14.66 -5.58
C VAL A 250 -19.88 -15.52 -4.76
N ALA A 251 -20.57 -16.48 -5.39
CA ALA A 251 -21.51 -17.37 -4.70
C ALA A 251 -20.81 -18.14 -3.57
N GLY A 252 -21.33 -18.00 -2.34
CA GLY A 252 -20.77 -18.64 -1.15
C GLY A 252 -19.37 -18.17 -0.77
N ALA A 253 -18.91 -17.03 -1.28
CA ALA A 253 -17.71 -16.38 -0.75
C ALA A 253 -18.02 -15.67 0.57
N ASP A 254 -17.01 -15.58 1.41
CA ASP A 254 -16.99 -14.89 2.69
C ASP A 254 -16.44 -13.46 2.52
#